data_AF-A0A094EXH3-F1
#
_entry.id   AF-A0A094EXH3-F1
#
_cell.length_a   1.000
_cell.length_b   1.000
_cell.length_c   1.000
_cell.angle_alpha   90.00
_cell.angle_beta   90.00
_cell.angle_gamma   90.00
#
_symmetry.space_group_name_H-M   'P 1'
#
loop_
_entity.id
_entity.type
_entity.pdbx_description
1 polymer ?
#
loop_
_entity_poly.entity_id
_entity_poly.type
_entity_poly.pdbx_seq_one_letter_code
_entity_poly.pdbx_strand_id
1 'polypeptide(L)'
;PEVKVNGDTKMTTPEEPEAEEEESVDTDDDIHQGRSLRRGNDRAAERQRKRELEQERREKAEAAAKMPKQSKQFTKLLKDIQKKQDTIKQCEEEIAVIDNDLREADCPRTRCLGKDRFWNRYYWFERNGMPYAGLPNSSTADAGYANGCLWVQGPDPLEREGYIDMPSAWQAEYRKQFEVTVPERKRAEEGATSVFDAKEWAYYDDAESVDGLLAWLDPRGVNELKLQKELKLFEDKIKAHMIARREYLAPIPAASEEPSQDESRKRVSARQTKAQTLAREETYRCLAWRNGMAVEELGHLHSEQPRVRRPTKKGAVVEEKEGKGRRERGRRDR
;
A
#
# COMPACT_ATOMS: atom_id res chain seq x y z
N PRO A 1 0.89 54.93 13.22
CA PRO A 1 -0.22 54.17 13.82
C PRO A 1 0.28 52.81 14.30
N GLU A 2 0.86 52.82 15.50
CA GLU A 2 1.25 51.65 16.27
C GLU A 2 -0.01 50.95 16.80
N VAL A 3 -0.05 49.63 16.73
CA VAL A 3 -1.02 48.83 17.50
C VAL A 3 -0.23 47.81 18.30
N LYS A 4 0.05 48.19 19.55
CA LYS A 4 0.41 47.30 20.65
C LYS A 4 -0.85 46.58 21.10
N VAL A 5 -0.82 45.26 21.20
CA VAL A 5 -1.73 44.50 22.06
C VAL A 5 -0.90 43.52 22.87
N ASN A 6 -0.67 43.90 24.13
CA ASN A 6 -0.27 42.99 25.19
C ASN A 6 -1.50 42.16 25.60
N GLY A 7 -1.29 40.86 25.80
CA GLY A 7 -2.30 39.93 26.32
C GLY A 7 -1.61 38.92 27.22
N ASP A 8 -1.26 39.38 28.41
CA ASP A 8 -0.71 38.64 29.54
C ASP A 8 -1.68 37.53 29.99
N THR A 9 -1.23 36.27 30.01
CA THR A 9 -1.93 35.15 30.65
C THR A 9 -0.95 34.32 31.48
N LYS A 10 -0.73 34.83 32.70
CA LYS A 10 -0.71 34.12 33.99
C LYS A 10 -0.23 32.66 34.00
N MET A 11 1.01 32.55 34.47
CA MET A 11 1.66 31.42 35.12
C MET A 11 0.69 30.48 35.88
N THR A 12 0.73 29.20 35.54
CA THR A 12 0.28 28.11 36.41
C THR A 12 1.45 27.16 36.62
N THR A 13 1.92 27.12 37.87
CA THR A 13 2.89 26.20 38.45
C THR A 13 2.40 24.76 38.36
N PRO A 14 3.25 23.78 37.99
CA PRO A 14 2.92 22.37 38.12
C PRO A 14 3.01 21.95 39.59
N GLU A 15 1.91 21.38 40.08
CA GLU A 15 1.81 20.70 41.37
C GLU A 15 2.48 19.31 41.25
N GLU A 16 3.38 19.01 42.18
CA GLU A 16 3.98 17.69 42.40
C GLU A 16 2.90 16.73 42.94
N PRO A 17 2.88 15.47 42.46
CA PRO A 17 2.44 14.39 43.33
C PRO A 17 3.59 13.47 43.70
N GLU A 18 3.47 13.06 44.96
CA GLU A 18 4.37 12.32 45.81
C GLU A 18 4.78 10.95 45.26
N ALA A 19 5.96 10.51 45.68
CA ALA A 19 6.45 9.16 45.46
C ALA A 19 5.64 8.17 46.32
N GLU A 20 4.89 7.29 45.66
CA GLU A 20 4.37 6.08 46.28
C GLU A 20 5.41 4.96 46.12
N GLU A 21 5.99 4.57 47.25
CA GLU A 21 6.72 3.31 47.44
C GLU A 21 5.70 2.19 47.65
N GLU A 22 5.65 1.19 46.76
CA GLU A 22 5.03 -0.10 47.06
C GLU A 22 5.99 -1.26 46.74
N GLU A 23 6.35 -1.95 47.83
CA GLU A 23 6.60 -3.38 48.00
C GLU A 23 7.25 -4.16 46.85
N SER A 24 8.58 -4.28 46.91
CA SER A 24 9.27 -5.47 46.42
C SER A 24 9.40 -6.48 47.55
N VAL A 25 8.63 -7.56 47.43
CA VAL A 25 8.55 -8.72 48.31
C VAL A 25 9.94 -9.31 48.61
N ASP A 26 10.22 -9.40 49.91
CA ASP A 26 11.31 -10.15 50.53
C ASP A 26 11.09 -11.65 50.25
N THR A 27 12.01 -12.28 49.51
CA THR A 27 12.11 -13.74 49.45
C THR A 27 13.42 -14.14 50.10
N ASP A 28 13.29 -14.39 51.39
CA ASP A 28 14.25 -15.08 52.24
C ASP A 28 14.39 -16.53 51.75
N ASP A 29 15.57 -16.90 51.28
CA ASP A 29 15.94 -18.30 51.00
C ASP A 29 17.25 -18.60 51.75
N ASP A 30 17.06 -18.96 53.02
CA ASP A 30 18.10 -19.32 53.98
C ASP A 30 18.64 -20.74 53.67
N ILE A 31 19.68 -20.83 52.83
CA ILE A 31 20.46 -22.06 52.67
C ILE A 31 21.65 -22.04 53.63
N HIS A 32 21.45 -22.69 54.76
CA HIS A 32 22.50 -23.07 55.72
C HIS A 32 23.67 -23.80 55.04
N GLN A 33 24.87 -23.24 55.13
CA GLN A 33 26.11 -23.99 54.93
C GLN A 33 27.11 -23.74 56.07
N GLY A 34 27.59 -24.85 56.62
CA GLY A 34 28.17 -24.95 57.95
C GLY A 34 29.53 -24.30 58.15
N ARG A 35 29.84 -24.09 59.43
CA ARG A 35 31.15 -23.63 59.92
C ARG A 35 32.27 -24.56 59.47
N SER A 36 33.15 -24.07 58.59
CA SER A 36 34.50 -24.60 58.38
C SER A 36 35.53 -23.52 58.68
N LEU A 37 36.18 -23.64 59.84
CA LEU A 37 37.29 -22.79 60.29
C LEU A 37 38.59 -23.24 59.61
N ARG A 38 38.82 -22.86 58.35
CA ARG A 38 40.13 -22.92 57.66
C ARG A 38 40.09 -22.11 56.36
N ARG A 39 40.16 -20.77 56.42
CA ARG A 39 40.48 -19.89 55.27
C ARG A 39 40.64 -18.43 55.71
N GLY A 40 41.80 -18.09 56.25
CA GLY A 40 42.18 -16.72 56.64
C GLY A 40 42.60 -15.85 55.45
N ASN A 41 43.22 -16.45 54.43
CA ASN A 41 43.70 -15.73 53.24
C ASN A 41 42.57 -15.37 52.26
N ASP A 42 41.48 -16.14 52.22
CA ASP A 42 40.34 -15.86 51.32
C ASP A 42 39.50 -14.67 51.77
N ARG A 43 39.36 -14.46 53.09
CA ARG A 43 38.63 -13.30 53.61
C ARG A 43 39.36 -11.98 53.35
N ALA A 44 40.69 -12.01 53.22
CA ALA A 44 41.49 -10.84 52.86
C ALA A 44 41.36 -10.51 51.36
N ALA A 45 41.42 -11.53 50.49
CA ALA A 45 41.20 -11.38 49.06
C ALA A 45 39.75 -10.94 48.73
N GLU A 46 38.76 -11.45 49.46
CA GLU A 46 37.36 -11.06 49.32
C GLU A 46 37.12 -9.61 49.77
N ARG A 47 37.77 -9.16 50.85
CA ARG A 47 37.76 -7.75 51.28
C ARG A 47 38.47 -6.83 50.29
N GLN A 48 39.53 -7.28 49.62
CA GLN A 48 40.21 -6.53 48.56
C GLN A 48 39.32 -6.42 47.32
N ARG A 49 38.72 -7.52 46.84
CA ARG A 49 37.76 -7.51 45.73
C ARG A 49 36.54 -6.63 46.01
N LYS A 50 36.04 -6.64 47.25
CA LYS A 50 34.93 -5.77 47.66
C LYS A 50 35.33 -4.29 47.66
N ARG A 51 36.57 -3.96 48.03
CA ARG A 51 37.12 -2.59 47.99
C ARG A 51 37.41 -2.14 46.56
N GLU A 52 37.91 -3.03 45.71
CA GLU A 52 38.16 -2.78 44.28
C GLU A 52 36.84 -2.55 43.54
N LEU A 53 35.81 -3.36 43.79
CA LEU A 53 34.46 -3.14 43.24
C LEU A 53 33.84 -1.84 43.72
N GLU A 54 34.04 -1.47 45.00
CA GLU A 54 33.54 -0.19 45.52
C GLU A 54 34.32 1.00 44.95
N GLN A 55 35.63 0.87 44.74
CA GLN A 55 36.45 1.88 44.07
C GLN A 55 36.09 2.00 42.59
N GLU A 56 35.92 0.90 41.88
CA GLU A 56 35.48 0.91 40.48
C GLU A 56 34.06 1.51 40.34
N ARG A 57 33.16 1.26 41.32
CA ARG A 57 31.84 1.91 41.38
C ARG A 57 31.95 3.40 41.67
N ARG A 58 32.89 3.83 42.52
CA ARG A 58 33.16 5.25 42.82
C ARG A 58 33.83 5.96 41.65
N GLU A 59 34.74 5.30 40.93
CA GLU A 59 35.39 5.83 39.72
C GLU A 59 34.40 5.92 38.56
N LYS A 60 33.51 4.94 38.38
CA LYS A 60 32.39 5.03 37.42
C LYS A 60 31.41 6.14 37.80
N ALA A 61 31.13 6.33 39.09
CA ALA A 61 30.28 7.42 39.57
C ALA A 61 30.95 8.80 39.40
N GLU A 62 32.27 8.92 39.63
CA GLU A 62 33.03 10.15 39.36
C GLU A 62 33.13 10.44 37.86
N ALA A 63 33.32 9.42 37.02
CA ALA A 63 33.33 9.57 35.56
C ALA A 63 31.95 10.02 35.05
N ALA A 64 30.86 9.49 35.62
CA ALA A 64 29.49 9.93 35.35
C ALA A 64 29.20 11.34 35.89
N ALA A 65 29.83 11.74 37.01
CA ALA A 65 29.70 13.08 37.59
C ALA A 65 30.56 14.14 36.88
N LYS A 66 31.63 13.72 36.18
CA LYS A 66 32.50 14.55 35.34
C LYS A 66 31.94 14.74 33.91
N MET A 67 30.90 14.00 33.52
CA MET A 67 30.10 14.37 32.35
C MET A 67 29.48 15.75 32.62
N PRO A 68 29.67 16.74 31.73
CA PRO A 68 29.15 18.08 31.96
C PRO A 68 27.64 17.98 32.17
N LYS A 69 27.15 18.44 33.34
CA LYS A 69 25.72 18.51 33.66
C LYS A 69 25.07 19.33 32.54
N GLN A 70 24.53 18.66 31.52
CA GLN A 70 23.78 19.32 30.46
C GLN A 70 22.75 20.19 31.15
N SER A 71 22.82 21.50 30.88
CA SER A 71 21.96 22.45 31.55
C SER A 71 20.51 22.00 31.36
N LYS A 72 19.64 22.18 32.37
CA LYS A 72 18.21 21.83 32.24
C LYS A 72 17.58 22.46 30.98
N GLN A 73 18.12 23.61 30.55
CA GLN A 73 17.78 24.28 29.29
C GLN A 73 18.18 23.47 28.06
N PHE A 74 19.37 22.86 28.04
CA PHE A 74 19.82 21.97 26.96
C PHE A 74 18.94 20.71 26.85
N THR A 75 18.61 20.06 27.98
CA THR A 75 17.70 18.91 27.97
C THR A 75 16.28 19.30 27.51
N LYS A 76 15.79 20.47 27.91
CA LYS A 76 14.51 21.00 27.42
C LYS A 76 14.55 21.26 25.92
N LEU A 77 15.62 21.88 25.42
CA LEU A 77 15.83 22.12 24.00
C LEU A 77 15.86 20.82 23.19
N LEU A 78 16.52 19.77 23.68
CA LEU A 78 16.52 18.46 23.02
C LEU A 78 15.11 17.84 22.95
N LYS A 79 14.32 17.94 24.03
CA LYS A 79 12.92 17.48 24.00
C LYS A 79 12.07 18.29 23.03
N ASP A 80 12.28 19.60 22.96
CA ASP A 80 11.56 20.48 22.02
C ASP A 80 11.97 20.19 20.56
N ILE A 81 13.24 19.87 20.30
CA ILE A 81 13.70 19.38 19.00
C ILE A 81 13.01 18.06 18.64
N GLN A 82 13.00 17.10 19.57
CA GLN A 82 12.35 15.80 19.34
C GLN A 82 10.85 15.97 19.04
N LYS A 83 10.13 16.75 19.85
CA LYS A 83 8.71 17.05 19.60
C LYS A 83 8.48 17.65 18.22
N LYS A 84 9.32 18.63 17.81
CA LYS A 84 9.22 19.23 16.47
C LYS A 84 9.52 18.21 15.37
N GLN A 85 10.50 17.32 15.57
CA GLN A 85 10.78 16.24 14.63
C GLN A 85 9.59 15.27 14.50
N ASP A 86 8.95 14.92 15.62
CA ASP A 86 7.79 14.04 15.62
C ASP A 86 6.58 14.71 14.94
N THR A 87 6.37 16.02 15.16
CA THR A 87 5.34 16.79 14.43
C THR A 87 5.64 16.87 12.94
N ILE A 88 6.90 17.08 12.54
CA ILE A 88 7.29 17.08 11.12
C ILE A 88 6.96 15.72 10.48
N LYS A 89 7.31 14.61 11.15
CA LYS A 89 6.98 13.26 10.65
C LYS A 89 5.48 13.06 10.49
N GLN A 90 4.67 13.48 11.47
CA GLN A 90 3.21 13.40 11.36
C GLN A 90 2.67 14.20 10.17
N CYS A 91 3.16 15.43 9.98
CA CYS A 91 2.78 16.23 8.82
C CYS A 91 3.23 15.60 7.50
N GLU A 92 4.43 14.99 7.44
CA GLU A 92 4.91 14.27 6.25
C GLU A 92 4.05 13.04 5.93
N GLU A 93 3.62 12.30 6.95
CA GLU A 93 2.69 11.16 6.81
C GLU A 93 1.32 11.62 6.31
N GLU A 94 0.76 12.70 6.87
CA GLU A 94 -0.51 13.29 6.42
C GLU A 94 -0.43 13.77 4.97
N ILE A 95 0.67 14.44 4.58
CA ILE A 95 0.91 14.85 3.20
C ILE A 95 0.94 13.62 2.28
N ALA A 96 1.61 12.54 2.68
CA ALA A 96 1.69 11.33 1.87
C ALA A 96 0.31 10.67 1.65
N VAL A 97 -0.57 10.71 2.65
CA VAL A 97 -1.96 10.24 2.53
C VAL A 97 -2.73 11.11 1.55
N ILE A 98 -2.70 12.44 1.74
CA ILE A 98 -3.42 13.39 0.88
C ILE A 98 -2.91 13.32 -0.57
N ASP A 99 -1.60 13.21 -0.78
CA ASP A 99 -1.01 13.07 -2.11
C ASP A 99 -1.49 11.80 -2.80
N ASN A 100 -1.65 10.70 -2.06
CA ASN A 100 -2.21 9.48 -2.61
C ASN A 100 -3.71 9.63 -2.95
N ASP A 101 -4.49 10.27 -2.09
CA ASP A 101 -5.91 10.55 -2.36
C ASP A 101 -6.10 11.46 -3.59
N LEU A 102 -5.25 12.48 -3.74
CA LEU A 102 -5.25 13.36 -4.91
C LEU A 102 -4.91 12.60 -6.19
N ARG A 103 -3.95 11.67 -6.14
CA ARG A 103 -3.62 10.79 -7.26
C ARG A 103 -4.78 9.87 -7.63
N GLU A 104 -5.51 9.36 -6.64
CA GLU A 104 -6.70 8.52 -6.84
C GLU A 104 -7.88 9.32 -7.39
N ALA A 105 -8.00 10.60 -7.04
CA ALA A 105 -8.99 11.50 -7.59
C ALA A 105 -8.63 12.00 -9.02
N ASP A 106 -7.36 12.01 -9.42
CA ASP A 106 -6.88 12.44 -10.74
C ASP A 106 -7.16 11.38 -11.83
N CYS A 107 -8.44 11.21 -12.18
CA CYS A 107 -8.94 10.34 -13.25
C CYS A 107 -9.14 10.95 -14.67
N PRO A 108 -8.84 12.23 -15.00
CA PRO A 108 -9.31 12.82 -16.26
C PRO A 108 -8.55 12.31 -17.51
N ARG A 109 -7.34 11.76 -17.37
CA ARG A 109 -6.59 11.19 -18.50
C ARG A 109 -5.60 10.12 -18.06
N THR A 110 -5.64 8.95 -18.69
CA THR A 110 -4.65 7.89 -18.52
C THR A 110 -3.25 8.39 -18.88
N ARG A 111 -2.32 8.34 -17.92
CA ARG A 111 -0.91 8.65 -18.16
C ARG A 111 -0.16 7.41 -18.66
N CYS A 112 0.55 7.57 -19.76
CA CYS A 112 1.50 6.60 -20.29
C CYS A 112 2.80 6.66 -19.46
N LEU A 113 3.40 5.50 -19.14
CA LEU A 113 4.70 5.45 -18.47
C LEU A 113 5.83 5.91 -19.40
N GLY A 114 5.74 5.53 -20.68
CA GLY A 114 6.76 5.86 -21.65
C GLY A 114 6.64 5.04 -22.92
N LYS A 115 7.64 5.20 -23.79
CA LYS A 115 7.74 4.51 -25.08
C LYS A 115 9.09 3.82 -25.21
N ASP A 116 9.14 2.75 -25.99
CA ASP A 116 10.40 2.10 -26.36
C ASP A 116 10.95 2.60 -27.72
N ARG A 117 12.04 1.98 -28.19
CA ARG A 117 12.66 2.24 -29.52
C ARG A 117 11.74 1.96 -30.70
N PHE A 118 10.72 1.13 -30.54
CA PHE A 118 9.74 0.79 -31.56
C PHE A 118 8.40 1.51 -31.35
N TRP A 119 8.41 2.55 -30.50
CA TRP A 119 7.26 3.38 -30.19
C TRP A 119 6.07 2.63 -29.57
N ASN A 120 6.30 1.44 -29.00
CA ASN A 120 5.30 0.78 -28.19
C ASN A 120 5.09 1.59 -26.91
N ARG A 121 3.84 1.78 -26.50
CA ARG A 121 3.46 2.56 -25.32
C ARG A 121 3.20 1.66 -24.13
N TYR A 122 3.80 2.01 -23.00
CA TYR A 122 3.67 1.25 -21.77
C TYR A 122 2.72 1.95 -20.81
N TYR A 123 1.79 1.19 -20.24
CA TYR A 123 0.78 1.67 -19.33
C TYR A 123 0.75 0.83 -18.06
N TRP A 124 0.71 1.52 -16.93
CA TRP A 124 0.37 0.93 -15.64
C TRP A 124 -0.79 1.72 -15.07
N PHE A 125 -1.97 1.11 -15.11
CA PHE A 125 -3.22 1.81 -14.87
C PHE A 125 -3.41 2.15 -13.40
N GLU A 126 -2.77 1.41 -12.51
CA GLU A 126 -2.78 1.64 -11.06
C GLU A 126 -2.11 2.96 -10.69
N ARG A 127 -1.28 3.52 -11.57
CA ARG A 127 -0.82 4.91 -11.43
C ARG A 127 -1.95 5.93 -11.52
N ASN A 128 -3.02 5.61 -12.27
CA ASN A 128 -4.10 6.53 -12.62
C ASN A 128 -5.39 6.18 -11.87
N GLY A 129 -5.81 7.05 -10.96
CA GLY A 129 -7.23 7.09 -10.56
C GLY A 129 -7.77 5.88 -9.78
N MET A 130 -6.90 5.04 -9.22
CA MET A 130 -7.31 3.89 -8.40
C MET A 130 -6.22 3.48 -7.41
N PRO A 131 -6.58 2.94 -6.22
CA PRO A 131 -5.61 2.37 -5.29
C PRO A 131 -4.82 1.21 -5.91
N TYR A 132 -3.55 1.04 -5.52
CA TYR A 132 -2.68 0.03 -6.13
C TYR A 132 -3.13 -1.43 -5.89
N ALA A 133 -3.64 -1.72 -4.68
CA ALA A 133 -4.14 -3.03 -4.27
C ALA A 133 -5.65 -3.23 -4.57
N GLY A 134 -6.29 -2.28 -5.26
CA GLY A 134 -7.74 -2.22 -5.37
C GLY A 134 -8.40 -1.49 -4.19
N LEU A 135 -9.71 -1.28 -4.28
CA LEU A 135 -10.48 -0.53 -3.29
C LEU A 135 -10.46 -1.24 -1.92
N PRO A 136 -9.90 -0.61 -0.85
CA PRO A 136 -9.74 -1.26 0.45
C PRO A 136 -11.04 -1.74 1.11
N ASN A 137 -12.14 -1.00 0.88
CA ASN A 137 -13.45 -1.31 1.46
C ASN A 137 -14.31 -2.18 0.53
N SER A 138 -13.73 -2.71 -0.55
CA SER A 138 -14.47 -3.58 -1.46
C SER A 138 -14.58 -4.99 -0.90
N SER A 139 -15.64 -5.70 -1.29
CA SER A 139 -15.81 -7.11 -0.95
C SER A 139 -14.71 -8.03 -1.52
N THR A 140 -13.92 -7.54 -2.47
CA THR A 140 -12.80 -8.26 -3.10
C THR A 140 -11.44 -7.68 -2.73
N ALA A 141 -11.35 -6.92 -1.63
CA ALA A 141 -10.10 -6.31 -1.16
C ALA A 141 -9.04 -7.35 -0.75
N ASP A 142 -9.48 -8.56 -0.41
CA ASP A 142 -8.63 -9.73 -0.12
C ASP A 142 -7.73 -10.12 -1.30
N ALA A 143 -8.08 -9.73 -2.52
CA ALA A 143 -7.26 -10.01 -3.71
C ALA A 143 -5.89 -9.31 -3.67
N GLY A 144 -5.78 -8.12 -3.05
CA GLY A 144 -4.50 -7.42 -2.89
C GLY A 144 -3.90 -6.84 -4.18
N TYR A 145 -4.63 -6.83 -5.29
CA TYR A 145 -4.23 -6.22 -6.56
C TYR A 145 -5.42 -5.53 -7.26
N ALA A 146 -5.13 -4.51 -8.06
CA ALA A 146 -6.11 -3.91 -8.96
C ALA A 146 -6.09 -4.58 -10.35
N ASN A 147 -5.14 -4.25 -11.23
CA ASN A 147 -4.97 -4.96 -12.51
C ASN A 147 -3.87 -6.02 -12.41
N GLY A 148 -2.76 -5.68 -11.74
CA GLY A 148 -1.61 -6.55 -11.53
C GLY A 148 -0.86 -6.90 -12.82
N CYS A 149 -0.96 -6.05 -13.85
CA CYS A 149 -0.29 -6.23 -15.13
C CYS A 149 0.32 -4.92 -15.64
N LEU A 150 1.44 -5.02 -16.36
CA LEU A 150 2.01 -3.92 -17.14
C LEU A 150 1.54 -4.06 -18.59
N TRP A 151 0.83 -3.06 -19.10
CA TRP A 151 0.22 -3.12 -20.43
C TRP A 151 1.11 -2.47 -21.48
N VAL A 152 1.13 -3.06 -22.67
CA VAL A 152 1.87 -2.59 -23.83
C VAL A 152 0.91 -2.40 -24.99
N GLN A 153 0.92 -1.23 -25.60
CA GLN A 153 0.15 -0.92 -26.80
C GLN A 153 1.11 -0.68 -27.97
N GLY A 154 0.75 -1.16 -29.16
CA GLY A 154 1.54 -0.88 -30.35
C GLY A 154 1.60 0.60 -30.76
N PRO A 155 2.49 0.96 -31.69
CA PRO A 155 2.69 2.32 -32.17
C PRO A 155 1.48 2.84 -32.94
N ASP A 156 1.30 4.17 -32.93
CA ASP A 156 0.27 4.83 -33.72
C ASP A 156 0.62 4.77 -35.23
N PRO A 157 -0.35 4.81 -36.16
CA PRO A 157 -0.04 4.73 -37.60
C PRO A 157 0.96 5.79 -38.06
N LEU A 158 0.84 7.02 -37.56
CA LEU A 158 1.78 8.11 -37.87
C LEU A 158 3.20 7.82 -37.37
N GLU A 159 3.32 7.24 -36.18
CA GLU A 159 4.63 6.87 -35.61
C GLU A 159 5.23 5.69 -36.37
N ARG A 160 4.40 4.76 -36.83
CA ARG A 160 4.87 3.64 -37.64
C ARG A 160 5.42 4.11 -38.97
N GLU A 161 4.64 4.86 -39.75
CA GLU A 161 5.07 5.37 -41.06
C GLU A 161 6.31 6.26 -40.92
N GLY A 162 6.41 7.02 -39.83
CA GLY A 162 7.52 7.94 -39.58
C GLY A 162 8.81 7.29 -39.09
N TYR A 163 8.75 6.19 -38.34
CA TYR A 163 9.92 5.64 -37.63
C TYR A 163 10.20 4.15 -37.88
N ILE A 164 9.21 3.38 -38.31
CA ILE A 164 9.33 1.93 -38.53
C ILE A 164 9.26 1.63 -40.04
N ASP A 165 8.13 1.95 -40.65
CA ASP A 165 7.82 1.73 -42.07
C ASP A 165 8.18 2.97 -42.89
N MET A 166 9.38 3.50 -42.66
CA MET A 166 9.88 4.70 -43.33
C MET A 166 9.96 4.51 -44.85
N PRO A 167 9.96 5.60 -45.65
CA PRO A 167 10.19 5.52 -47.09
C PRO A 167 11.49 4.77 -47.43
N SER A 168 11.50 4.07 -48.57
CA SER A 168 12.60 3.18 -48.98
C SER A 168 13.98 3.86 -49.00
N ALA A 169 14.05 5.14 -49.35
CA ALA A 169 15.29 5.92 -49.33
C ALA A 169 15.89 5.99 -47.92
N TRP A 170 15.05 6.25 -46.91
CA TRP A 170 15.49 6.41 -45.52
C TRP A 170 15.83 5.06 -44.89
N GLN A 171 15.08 4.01 -45.25
CA GLN A 171 15.43 2.64 -44.86
C GLN A 171 16.78 2.21 -45.45
N ALA A 172 17.10 2.60 -46.69
CA ALA A 172 18.39 2.29 -47.30
C ALA A 172 19.56 3.01 -46.61
N GLU A 173 19.38 4.27 -46.21
CA GLU A 173 20.36 5.00 -45.41
C GLU A 173 20.58 4.35 -44.05
N TYR A 174 19.48 3.99 -43.36
CA TYR A 174 19.55 3.29 -42.08
C TYR A 174 20.27 1.95 -42.21
N ARG A 175 19.93 1.16 -43.24
CA ARG A 175 20.58 -0.12 -43.52
C ARG A 175 22.07 0.03 -43.84
N LYS A 176 22.48 1.14 -44.46
CA LYS A 176 23.90 1.43 -44.69
C LYS A 176 24.67 1.71 -43.40
N GLN A 177 24.01 2.28 -42.39
CA GLN A 177 24.62 2.59 -41.09
C GLN A 177 24.60 1.40 -40.12
N PHE A 178 23.53 0.61 -40.12
CA PHE A 178 23.27 -0.41 -39.10
C PHE A 178 23.19 -1.84 -39.65
N GLU A 179 23.37 -2.02 -40.97
CA GLU A 179 23.33 -3.31 -41.69
C GLU A 179 21.97 -4.05 -41.67
N VAL A 180 21.00 -3.55 -40.90
CA VAL A 180 19.63 -4.09 -40.78
C VAL A 180 18.59 -3.00 -41.06
N THR A 181 17.40 -3.37 -41.48
CA THR A 181 16.26 -2.42 -41.54
C THR A 181 15.55 -2.33 -40.19
N VAL A 182 14.82 -1.22 -39.95
CA VAL A 182 14.08 -1.03 -38.69
C VAL A 182 13.01 -2.13 -38.47
N PRO A 183 12.20 -2.53 -39.47
CA PRO A 183 11.23 -3.61 -39.30
C PRO A 183 11.88 -4.98 -39.04
N GLU A 184 13.01 -5.29 -39.70
CA GLU A 184 13.77 -6.52 -39.44
C GLU A 184 14.33 -6.54 -38.02
N ARG A 185 14.88 -5.40 -37.57
CA ARG A 185 15.37 -5.24 -36.20
C ARG A 185 14.24 -5.43 -35.18
N LYS A 186 13.07 -4.83 -35.42
CA LYS A 186 11.88 -5.01 -34.57
C LYS A 186 11.51 -6.48 -34.42
N ARG A 187 11.44 -7.21 -35.53
CA ARG A 187 11.13 -8.64 -35.53
C ARG A 187 12.18 -9.47 -34.79
N ALA A 188 13.46 -9.14 -34.95
CA ALA A 188 14.55 -9.87 -34.28
C ALA A 188 14.56 -9.63 -32.76
N GLU A 189 14.29 -8.40 -32.32
CA GLU A 189 14.35 -8.02 -30.90
C GLU A 189 13.08 -8.37 -30.12
N GLU A 190 11.88 -8.15 -30.68
CA GLU A 190 10.60 -8.46 -30.01
C GLU A 190 10.22 -9.95 -30.11
N GLY A 191 10.81 -10.68 -31.06
CA GLY A 191 10.59 -12.11 -31.23
C GLY A 191 9.16 -12.46 -31.69
N ALA A 192 8.56 -13.48 -31.06
CA ALA A 192 7.26 -14.03 -31.48
C ALA A 192 6.05 -13.24 -30.96
N THR A 193 6.21 -12.46 -29.90
CA THR A 193 5.15 -11.74 -29.18
C THR A 193 5.25 -10.23 -29.40
N SER A 194 5.21 -9.81 -30.67
CA SER A 194 5.29 -8.40 -31.07
C SER A 194 3.91 -7.78 -31.28
N VAL A 195 3.76 -6.49 -30.94
CA VAL A 195 2.59 -5.67 -31.28
C VAL A 195 2.90 -4.75 -32.48
N PHE A 196 2.04 -4.75 -33.47
CA PHE A 196 2.20 -3.97 -34.70
C PHE A 196 1.41 -2.66 -34.62
N ASP A 197 0.13 -2.72 -34.23
CA ASP A 197 -0.83 -1.60 -34.28
C ASP A 197 -1.20 -1.02 -32.92
N ALA A 198 -1.60 0.26 -32.90
CA ALA A 198 -2.21 0.89 -31.73
C ALA A 198 -3.52 0.21 -31.26
N LYS A 199 -4.12 -0.63 -32.11
CA LYS A 199 -5.26 -1.47 -31.75
C LYS A 199 -4.86 -2.77 -31.05
N GLU A 200 -3.59 -3.15 -31.15
CA GLU A 200 -3.05 -4.36 -30.55
C GLU A 200 -2.43 -4.04 -29.20
N TRP A 201 -2.74 -4.90 -28.24
CA TRP A 201 -2.32 -4.78 -26.87
C TRP A 201 -1.70 -6.10 -26.41
N ALA A 202 -0.62 -5.98 -25.66
CA ALA A 202 0.03 -7.06 -24.94
C ALA A 202 0.16 -6.66 -23.46
N TYR A 203 0.59 -7.60 -22.63
CA TYR A 203 0.81 -7.34 -21.22
C TYR A 203 1.95 -8.22 -20.68
N TYR A 204 2.57 -7.75 -19.60
CA TYR A 204 3.40 -8.53 -18.71
C TYR A 204 2.63 -8.78 -17.42
N ASP A 205 2.66 -10.02 -16.93
CA ASP A 205 2.01 -10.44 -15.69
C ASP A 205 2.97 -11.05 -14.65
N ASP A 206 4.23 -11.28 -15.01
CA ASP A 206 5.27 -11.79 -14.12
C ASP A 206 6.31 -10.73 -13.75
N ALA A 207 6.75 -10.75 -12.49
CA ALA A 207 7.80 -9.85 -11.97
C ALA A 207 9.14 -10.04 -12.70
N GLU A 208 9.52 -11.29 -13.02
CA GLU A 208 10.76 -11.59 -13.76
C GLU A 208 10.75 -11.02 -15.19
N SER A 209 9.57 -10.99 -15.81
CA SER A 209 9.41 -10.40 -17.15
C SER A 209 9.60 -8.89 -17.13
N VAL A 210 9.25 -8.21 -16.02
CA VAL A 210 9.53 -6.78 -15.82
C VAL A 210 11.04 -6.53 -15.66
N ASP A 211 11.76 -7.43 -14.99
CA ASP A 211 13.24 -7.37 -14.91
C ASP A 211 13.89 -7.55 -16.29
N GLY A 212 13.39 -8.51 -17.07
CA GLY A 212 13.80 -8.71 -18.45
C GLY A 212 13.57 -7.46 -19.30
N LEU A 213 12.42 -6.80 -19.15
CA LEU A 213 12.12 -5.54 -19.82
C LEU A 213 13.09 -4.42 -19.42
N LEU A 214 13.36 -4.24 -18.12
CA LEU A 214 14.29 -3.22 -17.62
C LEU A 214 15.72 -3.42 -18.13
N ALA A 215 16.15 -4.67 -18.28
CA ALA A 215 17.45 -5.04 -18.85
C ALA A 215 17.48 -4.88 -20.38
N TRP A 216 16.36 -5.11 -21.06
CA TRP A 216 16.24 -4.94 -22.50
C TRP A 216 16.28 -3.46 -22.93
N LEU A 217 15.71 -2.54 -22.13
CA LEU A 217 15.72 -1.10 -22.41
C LEU A 217 17.13 -0.49 -22.36
N ASP A 218 17.53 0.16 -23.45
CA ASP A 218 18.81 0.85 -23.60
C ASP A 218 18.75 2.28 -23.01
N PRO A 219 19.55 2.59 -21.98
CA PRO A 219 19.60 3.92 -21.37
C PRO A 219 20.12 5.02 -22.31
N ARG A 220 20.70 4.67 -23.47
CA ARG A 220 21.15 5.64 -24.48
C ARG A 220 19.98 6.24 -25.27
N GLY A 221 18.84 5.55 -25.35
CA GLY A 221 17.66 6.01 -26.07
C GLY A 221 16.89 7.08 -25.29
N VAL A 222 16.48 8.18 -25.95
CA VAL A 222 15.72 9.26 -25.28
C VAL A 222 14.36 8.78 -24.75
N ASN A 223 13.67 7.93 -25.52
CA ASN A 223 12.37 7.37 -25.13
C ASN A 223 12.55 6.31 -24.04
N GLU A 224 13.51 5.40 -24.22
CA GLU A 224 13.78 4.29 -23.31
C GLU A 224 14.30 4.77 -21.95
N LEU A 225 15.14 5.81 -21.93
CA LEU A 225 15.60 6.41 -20.68
C LEU A 225 14.46 6.98 -19.84
N LYS A 226 13.45 7.59 -20.47
CA LYS A 226 12.26 8.09 -19.77
C LYS A 226 11.43 6.93 -19.22
N LEU A 227 11.17 5.93 -20.06
CA LEU A 227 10.43 4.73 -19.66
C LEU A 227 11.13 3.97 -18.53
N GLN A 228 12.45 3.78 -18.61
CA GLN A 228 13.24 3.07 -17.62
C GLN A 228 13.22 3.78 -16.27
N LYS A 229 13.29 5.13 -16.25
CA LYS A 229 13.18 5.91 -15.00
C LYS A 229 11.81 5.75 -14.35
N GLU A 230 10.74 5.83 -15.13
CA GLU A 230 9.38 5.66 -14.63
C GLU A 230 9.12 4.22 -14.16
N LEU A 231 9.61 3.21 -14.89
CA LEU A 231 9.50 1.81 -14.47
C LEU A 231 10.27 1.55 -13.17
N LYS A 232 11.50 2.05 -13.03
CA LYS A 232 12.28 1.92 -11.78
C LYS A 232 11.62 2.62 -10.60
N LEU A 233 10.95 3.74 -10.83
CA LEU A 233 10.23 4.46 -9.76
C LEU A 233 9.07 3.64 -9.19
N PHE A 234 8.40 2.85 -10.02
CA PHE A 234 7.23 2.06 -9.64
C PHE A 234 7.49 0.55 -9.58
N GLU A 235 8.73 0.12 -9.74
CA GLU A 235 9.13 -1.29 -9.88
C GLU A 235 8.61 -2.15 -8.73
N ASP A 236 8.89 -1.75 -7.49
CA ASP A 236 8.50 -2.49 -6.29
C ASP A 236 6.98 -2.64 -6.20
N LYS A 237 6.23 -1.59 -6.53
CA LYS A 237 4.76 -1.59 -6.52
C LYS A 237 4.20 -2.50 -7.62
N ILE A 238 4.73 -2.39 -8.84
CA ILE A 238 4.32 -3.21 -9.99
C ILE A 238 4.53 -4.69 -9.65
N LYS A 239 5.73 -5.06 -9.18
CA LYS A 239 6.08 -6.43 -8.82
C LYS A 239 5.23 -6.98 -7.67
N ALA A 240 5.02 -6.20 -6.62
CA ALA A 240 4.19 -6.61 -5.49
C ALA A 240 2.77 -7.00 -5.93
N HIS A 241 2.13 -6.19 -6.80
CA HIS A 241 0.77 -6.48 -7.27
C HIS A 241 0.71 -7.56 -8.36
N MET A 242 1.77 -7.77 -9.13
CA MET A 242 1.90 -8.94 -10.02
C MET A 242 1.97 -10.24 -9.22
N ILE A 243 2.75 -10.26 -8.13
CA ILE A 243 2.84 -11.41 -7.23
C ILE A 243 1.49 -11.67 -6.57
N ALA A 244 0.85 -10.64 -6.00
CA ALA A 244 -0.49 -10.77 -5.40
C ALA A 244 -1.52 -11.31 -6.41
N ARG A 245 -1.49 -10.84 -7.65
CA ARG A 245 -2.35 -11.36 -8.73
C ARG A 245 -2.07 -12.83 -9.01
N ARG A 246 -0.81 -13.23 -9.10
CA ARG A 246 -0.42 -14.61 -9.37
C ARG A 246 -0.81 -15.54 -8.21
N GLU A 247 -0.60 -15.11 -6.97
CA GLU A 247 -1.01 -15.83 -5.76
C GLU A 247 -2.53 -15.95 -5.68
N TYR A 248 -3.25 -14.86 -5.95
CA TYR A 248 -4.70 -14.89 -6.02
C TYR A 248 -5.12 -15.90 -7.09
N LEU A 249 -4.72 -15.73 -8.35
CA LEU A 249 -5.13 -16.59 -9.47
C LEU A 249 -4.59 -18.03 -9.39
N ALA A 250 -3.65 -18.33 -8.48
CA ALA A 250 -3.17 -19.67 -8.26
C ALA A 250 -4.38 -20.61 -8.04
N PRO A 251 -4.36 -21.80 -8.66
CA PRO A 251 -5.43 -22.77 -8.43
C PRO A 251 -5.45 -23.08 -6.93
N ILE A 252 -6.57 -22.75 -6.29
CA ILE A 252 -6.86 -23.22 -4.94
C ILE A 252 -6.81 -24.74 -5.06
N PRO A 253 -5.94 -25.45 -4.32
CA PRO A 253 -5.97 -26.90 -4.33
C PRO A 253 -7.39 -27.28 -3.98
N ALA A 254 -8.09 -27.86 -4.96
CA ALA A 254 -9.47 -28.28 -4.81
C ALA A 254 -9.57 -28.97 -3.46
N ALA A 255 -10.41 -28.44 -2.57
CA ALA A 255 -10.78 -29.15 -1.37
C ALA A 255 -11.39 -30.48 -1.84
N SER A 256 -10.56 -31.53 -1.88
CA SER A 256 -10.91 -32.92 -2.10
C SER A 256 -11.93 -33.17 -3.22
N GLU A 257 -11.47 -33.20 -4.48
CA GLU A 257 -12.07 -34.15 -5.42
C GLU A 257 -11.62 -35.56 -5.02
N GLU A 258 -12.23 -36.11 -3.96
CA GLU A 258 -12.32 -37.57 -3.90
C GLU A 258 -13.33 -38.02 -4.95
N PRO A 259 -12.96 -38.90 -5.88
CA PRO A 259 -13.89 -39.41 -6.87
C PRO A 259 -14.83 -40.39 -6.18
N SER A 260 -15.95 -39.89 -5.66
CA SER A 260 -17.04 -40.76 -5.23
C SER A 260 -17.69 -41.38 -6.48
N GLN A 261 -17.21 -42.56 -6.85
CA GLN A 261 -17.92 -43.47 -7.73
C GLN A 261 -19.20 -43.93 -7.03
N ASP A 262 -20.35 -43.34 -7.36
CA ASP A 262 -21.60 -44.10 -7.36
C ASP A 262 -22.65 -43.43 -8.27
N GLU A 263 -22.73 -43.93 -9.50
CA GLU A 263 -23.84 -43.71 -10.43
C GLU A 263 -25.09 -44.42 -9.88
N SER A 264 -25.89 -43.74 -9.05
CA SER A 264 -27.27 -44.17 -8.84
C SER A 264 -28.25 -43.00 -8.66
N ARG A 265 -29.06 -42.81 -9.72
CA ARG A 265 -30.21 -41.90 -9.83
C ARG A 265 -31.02 -41.75 -8.53
N LYS A 266 -30.90 -40.61 -7.83
CA LYS A 266 -31.92 -40.17 -6.86
C LYS A 266 -32.15 -38.66 -6.92
N ARG A 267 -33.43 -38.29 -6.77
CA ARG A 267 -34.04 -36.96 -6.86
C ARG A 267 -33.16 -35.83 -6.29
N VAL A 268 -32.99 -34.78 -7.09
CA VAL A 268 -32.25 -33.57 -6.73
C VAL A 268 -32.93 -32.90 -5.53
N SER A 269 -32.26 -32.95 -4.38
CA SER A 269 -32.69 -32.27 -3.15
C SER A 269 -32.38 -30.77 -3.26
N ALA A 270 -33.26 -29.90 -2.76
CA ALA A 270 -33.07 -28.45 -2.75
C ALA A 270 -31.78 -28.00 -2.00
N ARG A 271 -31.23 -28.84 -1.13
CA ARG A 271 -29.93 -28.62 -0.47
C ARG A 271 -28.75 -28.91 -1.40
N GLN A 272 -28.91 -29.84 -2.33
CA GLN A 272 -27.87 -30.26 -3.28
C GLN A 272 -27.73 -29.23 -4.42
N THR A 273 -28.83 -28.61 -4.85
CA THR A 273 -28.78 -27.43 -5.72
C THR A 273 -28.08 -26.24 -5.04
N LYS A 274 -28.33 -26.02 -3.74
CA LYS A 274 -27.67 -24.94 -3.00
C LYS A 274 -26.16 -25.18 -2.84
N ALA A 275 -25.76 -26.43 -2.62
CA ALA A 275 -24.34 -26.83 -2.59
C ALA A 275 -23.69 -26.70 -3.98
N GLN A 276 -24.37 -27.09 -5.06
CA GLN A 276 -23.86 -26.88 -6.43
C GLN A 276 -23.80 -25.41 -6.82
N THR A 277 -24.73 -24.56 -6.38
CA THR A 277 -24.65 -23.11 -6.61
C THR A 277 -23.51 -22.48 -5.84
N LEU A 278 -23.27 -22.90 -4.58
CA LEU A 278 -22.15 -22.41 -3.78
C LEU A 278 -20.80 -22.85 -4.39
N ALA A 279 -20.68 -24.12 -4.80
CA ALA A 279 -19.48 -24.61 -5.51
C ALA A 279 -19.25 -23.86 -6.84
N ARG A 280 -20.32 -23.53 -7.57
CA ARG A 280 -20.26 -22.72 -8.79
C ARG A 280 -19.92 -21.25 -8.52
N GLU A 281 -20.37 -20.69 -7.40
CA GLU A 281 -19.99 -19.35 -6.92
C GLU A 281 -18.50 -19.31 -6.53
N GLU A 282 -17.98 -20.37 -5.92
CA GLU A 282 -16.54 -20.53 -5.62
C GLU A 282 -15.70 -20.69 -6.90
N THR A 283 -16.27 -21.26 -7.97
CA THR A 283 -15.57 -21.44 -9.25
C THR A 283 -15.33 -20.11 -9.98
N TYR A 284 -16.27 -19.16 -9.88
CA TYR A 284 -16.19 -17.87 -10.55
C TYR A 284 -15.96 -16.75 -9.53
N ARG A 285 -14.68 -16.42 -9.28
CA ARG A 285 -14.26 -15.34 -8.36
C ARG A 285 -14.95 -13.99 -8.61
N CYS A 286 -15.33 -13.69 -9.85
CA CYS A 286 -16.09 -12.49 -10.19
C CYS A 286 -17.48 -12.44 -9.51
N LEU A 287 -18.05 -13.59 -9.13
CA LEU A 287 -19.29 -13.69 -8.38
C LEU A 287 -19.10 -13.44 -6.88
N ALA A 288 -17.88 -13.32 -6.37
CA ALA A 288 -17.62 -12.93 -4.99
C ALA A 288 -17.87 -11.43 -4.76
N TRP A 289 -17.82 -10.61 -5.82
CA TRP A 289 -18.03 -9.18 -5.69
C TRP A 289 -19.46 -8.83 -5.21
N ARG A 290 -19.56 -7.94 -4.24
CA ARG A 290 -20.78 -7.43 -3.63
C ARG A 290 -20.64 -5.93 -3.38
N ASN A 291 -21.69 -5.17 -3.69
CA ASN A 291 -21.72 -3.74 -3.41
C ASN A 291 -22.10 -3.48 -1.94
N GLY A 292 -21.12 -3.60 -1.04
CA GLY A 292 -21.28 -3.30 0.39
C GLY A 292 -21.62 -1.83 0.65
N MET A 293 -20.97 -0.91 -0.07
CA MET A 293 -21.17 0.55 0.10
C MET A 293 -22.64 0.96 -0.08
N ALA A 294 -23.33 0.43 -1.09
CA ALA A 294 -24.74 0.72 -1.29
C ALA A 294 -25.61 0.24 -0.12
N VAL A 295 -25.27 -0.91 0.48
CA VAL A 295 -25.99 -1.44 1.64
C VAL A 295 -25.71 -0.59 2.88
N GLU A 296 -24.48 -0.12 3.08
CA GLU A 296 -24.12 0.72 4.21
C GLU A 296 -24.74 2.13 4.13
N GLU A 297 -24.69 2.77 2.95
CA GLU A 297 -25.19 4.14 2.77
C GLU A 297 -26.70 4.23 2.56
N LEU A 298 -27.29 3.30 1.80
CA LEU A 298 -28.71 3.33 1.44
C LEU A 298 -29.55 2.32 2.23
N GLY A 299 -28.93 1.37 2.94
CA GLY A 299 -29.63 0.28 3.61
C GLY A 299 -30.13 -0.83 2.67
N HIS A 300 -29.87 -0.71 1.36
CA HIS A 300 -30.33 -1.67 0.35
C HIS A 300 -29.48 -1.61 -0.92
N LEU A 301 -29.48 -2.69 -1.70
CA LEU A 301 -28.92 -2.69 -3.05
C LEU A 301 -29.77 -1.81 -3.98
N HIS A 302 -29.15 -1.21 -4.98
CA HIS A 302 -29.86 -0.38 -5.97
C HIS A 302 -30.93 -1.17 -6.75
N SER A 303 -30.70 -2.47 -6.94
CA SER A 303 -31.64 -3.43 -7.54
C SER A 303 -32.80 -3.81 -6.60
N GLU A 304 -32.61 -3.68 -5.28
CA GLU A 304 -33.55 -4.09 -4.24
C GLU A 304 -34.12 -2.87 -3.50
N GLN A 305 -34.49 -1.83 -4.25
CA GLN A 305 -35.10 -0.64 -3.66
C GLN A 305 -36.33 -1.02 -2.83
N PRO A 306 -36.38 -0.64 -1.53
CA PRO A 306 -37.50 -0.94 -0.68
C PRO A 306 -38.74 -0.30 -1.28
N ARG A 307 -39.75 -1.13 -1.53
CA ARG A 307 -41.01 -0.64 -2.09
C ARG A 307 -41.57 0.39 -1.13
N VAL A 308 -41.70 1.63 -1.60
CA VAL A 308 -42.43 2.68 -0.88
C VAL A 308 -43.82 2.13 -0.60
N ARG A 309 -44.10 1.83 0.68
CA ARG A 309 -45.41 1.36 1.10
C ARG A 309 -46.39 2.49 0.80
N ARG A 310 -47.15 2.37 -0.29
CA ARG A 310 -48.29 3.26 -0.54
C ARG A 310 -49.21 3.12 0.67
N PRO A 311 -49.59 4.23 1.34
CA PRO A 311 -50.55 4.15 2.42
C PRO A 311 -51.82 3.52 1.85
N THR A 312 -52.19 2.35 2.37
CA THR A 312 -53.46 1.73 2.06
C THR A 312 -54.54 2.71 2.48
N LYS A 313 -55.30 3.24 1.50
CA LYS A 313 -56.53 4.00 1.75
C LYS A 313 -57.48 3.12 2.56
N LYS A 314 -57.40 3.20 3.89
CA LYS A 314 -58.46 2.96 4.88
C LYS A 314 -57.87 3.02 6.28
N GLY A 315 -58.17 4.10 6.99
CA GLY A 315 -58.18 4.12 8.45
C GLY A 315 -57.31 5.19 9.11
N ALA A 316 -58.00 6.19 9.69
CA ALA A 316 -57.58 7.05 10.80
C ALA A 316 -56.63 8.23 10.49
N VAL A 317 -57.28 9.37 10.30
CA VAL A 317 -56.85 10.70 10.74
C VAL A 317 -56.41 10.67 12.20
N VAL A 318 -55.20 11.16 12.53
CA VAL A 318 -54.92 12.10 13.64
C VAL A 318 -53.58 12.83 13.38
N GLU A 319 -53.70 14.16 13.34
CA GLU A 319 -52.75 15.27 13.53
C GLU A 319 -51.40 15.38 12.79
N GLU A 320 -51.41 16.41 11.96
CA GLU A 320 -50.32 17.22 11.43
C GLU A 320 -49.62 18.03 12.54
N LYS A 321 -48.29 18.01 12.58
CA LYS A 321 -47.47 19.15 13.05
C LYS A 321 -46.04 19.10 12.47
N GLU A 322 -45.85 20.00 11.50
CA GLU A 322 -44.66 20.79 11.16
C GLU A 322 -43.24 20.17 11.10
N GLY A 323 -42.56 20.42 9.98
CA GLY A 323 -41.09 20.37 9.92
C GLY A 323 -40.50 20.44 8.52
N LYS A 324 -40.20 21.65 8.05
CA LYS A 324 -39.62 22.01 6.74
C LYS A 324 -38.38 21.20 6.33
N GLY A 325 -38.38 20.73 5.07
CA GLY A 325 -37.19 20.28 4.34
C GLY A 325 -37.15 20.91 2.94
N ARG A 326 -36.30 21.92 2.76
CA ARG A 326 -36.10 22.80 1.60
C ARG A 326 -35.58 22.01 0.38
N ARG A 327 -36.35 21.97 -0.72
CA ARG A 327 -35.85 21.58 -2.05
C ARG A 327 -35.23 22.81 -2.73
N GLU A 328 -33.91 22.87 -2.78
CA GLU A 328 -33.18 23.86 -3.55
C GLU A 328 -33.20 23.43 -5.03
N ARG A 329 -33.85 24.23 -5.87
CA ARG A 329 -33.87 24.06 -7.33
C ARG A 329 -32.55 24.57 -7.89
N GLY A 330 -31.82 23.68 -8.58
CA GLY A 330 -30.63 24.04 -9.36
C GLY A 330 -30.91 25.15 -10.36
N ARG A 331 -30.09 26.19 -10.30
CA ARG A 331 -29.99 27.25 -11.29
C ARG A 331 -29.19 26.71 -12.49
N ARG A 332 -29.79 26.79 -13.67
CA ARG A 332 -29.07 26.73 -14.95
C ARG A 332 -28.42 28.10 -15.14
N ASP A 333 -27.11 28.15 -15.25
CA ASP A 333 -26.43 29.31 -15.82
C ASP A 333 -26.00 29.02 -17.26
N ARG A 334 -26.07 30.09 -18.04
CA ARG A 334 -25.85 30.21 -19.47
C ARG A 334 -24.38 30.12 -19.85
#